data_AF-A0A920JIH6-F1
#
_entry.id   AF-A0A920JIH6-F1
#
_cell.length_a   1.000
_cell.length_b   1.000
_cell.length_c   1.000
_cell.angle_alpha   90.00
_cell.angle_beta   90.00
_cell.angle_gamma   90.00
#
_symmetry.space_group_name_H-M   'P 1'
#
loop_
_entity.id
_entity.type
_entity.pdbx_description
1 polymer ?
#
loop_
_entity_poly.entity_id
_entity_poly.type
_entity_poly.pdbx_seq_one_letter_code
_entity_poly.pdbx_strand_id
1 'polypeptide(L)' 'MKKEEVRDYAYKKGLPNHDKPDSTGICFIGERPFKNFIQTFLPPEPGKIVTEDGETLGTMMA' A
#
# COMPACT_ATOMS: atom_id res chain seq x y z
N MET A 1 -1.59 -4.43 25.53
CA MET A 1 -0.56 -5.37 25.05
C MET A 1 0.13 -4.72 23.86
N LYS A 2 1.45 -4.53 23.93
CA LYS A 2 2.28 -4.01 22.85
C LYS A 2 2.58 -5.13 21.86
N LYS A 3 2.93 -4.74 20.64
CA LYS A 3 3.28 -5.68 19.57
C LYS A 3 4.46 -6.60 19.94
N GLU A 4 5.42 -6.06 20.67
CA GLU A 4 6.56 -6.80 21.21
C GLU A 4 6.12 -7.91 22.17
N GLU A 5 5.15 -7.61 23.06
CA GLU A 5 4.61 -8.57 24.02
C GLU A 5 3.86 -9.71 23.31
N VAL A 6 3.16 -9.43 22.20
CA VAL A 6 2.50 -10.44 21.36
C VAL A 6 3.53 -11.39 20.75
N ARG A 7 4.62 -10.85 20.21
CA ARG A 7 5.67 -11.65 19.55
C ARG A 7 6.44 -12.51 20.55
N ASP A 8 6.77 -11.97 21.72
CA ASP A 8 7.42 -12.72 22.80
C ASP A 8 6.52 -13.85 23.31
N TYR A 9 5.21 -13.60 23.47
CA TYR A 9 4.25 -14.65 23.81
C TYR A 9 4.19 -15.74 22.74
N ALA A 10 4.12 -15.37 21.45
CA ALA A 10 4.09 -16.32 20.34
C ALA A 10 5.38 -17.16 20.26
N TYR A 11 6.55 -16.55 20.48
CA TYR A 11 7.84 -17.23 20.54
C TYR A 11 7.88 -18.27 21.67
N LYS A 12 7.48 -17.88 22.89
CA LYS A 12 7.40 -18.77 24.06
C LYS A 12 6.44 -19.95 23.86
N LYS A 13 5.44 -19.80 22.99
CA LYS A 13 4.48 -20.86 22.63
C LYS A 13 4.91 -21.69 21.43
N GLY A 14 6.06 -21.41 20.81
CA GLY A 14 6.56 -22.14 19.65
C GLY A 14 5.73 -21.91 18.39
N LEU A 15 5.04 -20.78 18.27
CA LEU A 15 4.29 -20.47 17.05
C LEU A 15 5.25 -20.06 15.93
N PRO A 16 5.24 -20.72 14.75
CA PRO A 16 6.22 -20.50 13.69
C PRO A 16 6.13 -19.12 13.01
N ASN A 17 5.10 -18.33 13.33
CA ASN A 17 4.88 -16.99 12.79
C ASN A 17 5.23 -15.88 13.80
N HIS A 18 5.90 -16.19 14.91
CA HIS A 18 6.22 -15.22 15.97
C HIS A 18 7.04 -14.01 15.48
N ASP A 19 7.84 -14.20 14.42
CA ASP A 19 8.71 -13.20 13.79
C ASP A 19 8.24 -12.80 12.39
N LYS A 20 7.10 -13.32 11.92
CA LYS A 20 6.60 -13.03 10.58
C LYS A 20 6.43 -11.52 10.40
N PRO A 21 6.96 -10.92 9.31
CA PRO A 21 6.72 -9.54 8.97
C PRO A 21 5.23 -9.24 8.88
N ASP A 22 4.83 -8.06 9.32
CA ASP A 22 3.42 -7.67 9.29
C ASP A 22 2.98 -7.40 7.86
N SER A 23 1.71 -7.67 7.57
CA SER A 23 1.13 -7.30 6.29
C SER A 23 1.16 -5.79 6.11
N THR A 24 1.67 -5.34 4.96
CA THR A 24 1.67 -3.94 4.54
C THR A 24 0.78 -3.77 3.31
N GLY A 25 0.24 -2.57 3.13
CA GLY A 25 -0.67 -2.26 2.01
C GLY A 25 -2.11 -2.76 2.21
N ILE A 26 -2.86 -2.85 1.11
CA ILE A 26 -4.26 -3.31 1.12
C ILE A 26 -4.29 -4.84 1.08
N CYS A 27 -5.07 -5.45 1.97
CA CYS A 27 -5.03 -6.88 2.29
C CYS A 27 -5.04 -7.83 1.08
N PHE A 28 -5.80 -7.51 0.03
CA PHE A 28 -5.95 -8.35 -1.18
C PHE A 28 -5.03 -7.93 -2.34
N ILE A 29 -4.35 -6.80 -2.23
CA ILE A 29 -3.42 -6.35 -3.26
C ILE A 29 -2.08 -7.09 -3.11
N GLY A 30 -1.66 -7.38 -1.88
CA GLY A 30 -0.35 -7.95 -1.59
C GLY A 30 0.79 -6.96 -1.93
N GLU A 31 2.01 -7.46 -2.03
CA GLU A 31 3.21 -6.68 -2.38
C GLU A 31 3.33 -6.50 -3.90
N ARG A 32 2.51 -5.63 -4.49
CA ARG A 32 2.65 -5.24 -5.91
C ARG A 32 2.50 -3.73 -6.08
N PRO A 33 3.04 -3.14 -7.17
CA PRO A 33 2.89 -1.72 -7.44
C PRO A 33 1.41 -1.33 -7.50
N PHE A 34 0.99 -0.42 -6.60
CA PHE A 34 -0.40 0.01 -6.49
C PHE A 34 -0.96 0.58 -7.80
N LYS A 35 -0.14 1.34 -8.53
CA LYS A 35 -0.50 1.88 -9.86
C LYS A 35 -0.93 0.78 -10.83
N ASN A 36 -0.14 -0.29 -10.95
CA ASN A 36 -0.45 -1.40 -11.85
C ASN A 36 -1.73 -2.12 -11.44
N PHE A 37 -2.00 -2.22 -10.13
CA PHE A 37 -3.26 -2.78 -9.65
C PHE A 37 -4.47 -1.95 -10.10
N ILE A 38 -4.45 -0.63 -9.88
CA ILE A 38 -5.56 0.25 -10.23
C ILE A 38 -5.82 0.27 -11.74
N GLN A 39 -4.76 0.25 -12.56
CA GLN A 39 -4.88 0.22 -14.03
C GLN A 39 -5.60 -1.03 -14.57
N THR A 40 -5.72 -2.11 -13.80
CA THR A 40 -6.53 -3.28 -14.20
C THR A 40 -8.05 -3.08 -14.03
N PHE A 41 -8.46 -2.09 -13.24
CA PHE A 41 -9.88 -1.80 -12.95
C PHE A 41 -10.34 -0.45 -13.53
N LEU A 42 -9.43 0.50 -13.67
CA LEU A 42 -9.71 1.85 -14.16
C LEU A 42 -8.84 2.15 -15.38
N PRO A 43 -9.42 2.51 -16.53
CA PRO A 43 -8.64 2.94 -17.68
C PRO A 43 -7.88 4.24 -17.35
N PRO A 44 -6.64 4.39 -17.85
CA PRO A 44 -5.91 5.63 -17.67
C PRO A 44 -6.55 6.74 -18.51
N GLU A 45 -7.06 7.77 -17.85
CA GLU A 45 -7.54 9.00 -18.50
C GLU A 45 -6.59 10.16 -18.14
N PRO A 46 -5.72 10.58 -19.07
CA PRO A 46 -4.79 11.66 -18.80
C PRO A 46 -5.51 13.01 -18.62
N GLY A 47 -5.24 13.68 -17.51
CA GLY A 47 -5.81 14.99 -17.18
C GLY A 47 -4.75 16.09 -17.08
N LYS A 48 -5.15 17.36 -17.15
CA LYS A 48 -4.21 18.47 -16.93
C LYS A 48 -3.94 18.65 -15.43
N ILE A 49 -2.67 18.86 -15.08
CA ILE A 49 -2.27 19.33 -13.74
C ILE A 49 -2.29 20.85 -13.80
N VAL A 50 -3.11 21.48 -12.96
CA VAL A 50 -3.27 22.94 -12.92
C VAL A 50 -2.95 23.48 -11.53
N THR A 51 -2.33 24.66 -11.45
CA THR A 51 -2.14 25.40 -10.20
C THR A 51 -3.46 25.99 -9.71
N GLU A 52 -3.49 26.46 -8.47
CA GLU A 52 -4.65 27.19 -7.92
C GLU A 52 -4.96 28.47 -8.71
N ASP A 53 -3.93 29.09 -9.30
CA ASP A 53 -4.04 30.27 -10.18
C ASP A 53 -4.43 29.92 -11.63
N GLY A 54 -4.61 28.64 -11.95
CA GLY A 54 -5.06 28.16 -13.25
C GLY A 54 -3.95 27.89 -14.28
N GLU A 55 -2.67 27.99 -13.89
CA GLU A 55 -1.55 27.68 -14.79
C GLU A 55 -1.40 26.16 -14.97
N THR A 56 -1.20 25.69 -16.21
CA THR A 56 -1.02 24.26 -16.49
C THR A 56 0.43 23.83 -16.30
N LEU A 57 0.68 22.91 -15.36
CA LEU A 57 2.01 22.37 -15.05
C LEU A 57 2.38 21.13 -15.88
N GLY A 58 1.39 20.45 -16.46
CA GLY A 58 1.62 19.24 -17.25
C GLY A 58 0.41 18.34 -17.34
N THR A 59 0.65 17.06 -17.60
CA THR A 59 -0.40 16.03 -17.73
C THR A 59 -0.22 14.96 -16.64
N MET A 60 -1.28 14.69 -15.88
CA MET A 60 -1.35 13.59 -14.92
C MET A 60 -1.81 12.33 -15.64
N MET A 61 -1.04 11.25 -15.54
CA MET A 61 -1.50 9.92 -15.92
C MET A 61 -1.88 9.14 -14.66
N ALA A 62 -3.16 8.77 -14.55
CA ALA A 62 -3.65 7.80 -13.57
C ALA A 62 -3.09 6.40 -13.85
#